data_AF-A0A975AD27-F1
#
_entry.id   AF-A0A975AD27-F1
#
_cell.length_a   1.000
_cell.length_b   1.000
_cell.length_c   1.000
_cell.angle_alpha   90.00
_cell.angle_beta   90.00
_cell.angle_gamma   90.00
#
_symmetry.space_group_name_H-M   'P 1'
#
loop_
_entity.id
_entity.type
_entity.pdbx_description
1 polymer ?
#
loop_
_entity_poly.entity_id
_entity_poly.type
_entity_poly.pdbx_seq_one_letter_code
_entity_poly.pdbx_strand_id
1 'polypeptide(L)' 'MLDLMLILLVDDPTPEPTEVKAGPLAFAIWIFMILAVVAIGFFLVRQLRRAQANKDAGMFGDEPVDRSATPSDSEDR' A
#
# COMPACT_ATOMS: atom_id res chain seq x y z
N MET A 1 39.95 -3.29 -25.56
CA MET A 1 38.74 -3.59 -24.74
C MET A 1 39.09 -3.88 -23.29
N LEU A 2 40.13 -4.68 -23.02
CA LEU A 2 40.64 -4.90 -21.66
C LEU A 2 41.19 -3.62 -21.02
N ASP A 3 41.84 -2.77 -21.80
CA ASP A 3 42.39 -1.48 -21.32
C ASP A 3 41.29 -0.50 -20.86
N LEU A 4 40.14 -0.51 -21.53
CA LEU A 4 38.99 0.31 -21.15
C LEU A 4 38.36 -0.17 -19.83
N MET A 5 38.32 -1.49 -19.61
CA MET A 5 37.88 -2.06 -18.33
C MET A 5 38.88 -1.76 -17.20
N LEU A 6 40.18 -1.80 -17.49
CA LEU A 6 41.22 -1.51 -16.51
C LEU A 6 41.21 -0.05 -16.07
N ILE A 7 40.97 0.89 -16.99
CA ILE A 7 40.84 2.32 -16.69
C ILE A 7 39.60 2.59 -15.84
N LEU A 8 38.44 1.98 -16.17
CA LEU A 8 37.21 2.13 -15.39
C LEU A 8 37.31 1.57 -13.97
N LEU A 9 38.11 0.51 -13.76
CA LEU A 9 38.27 -0.12 -12.45
C LEU A 9 39.26 0.62 -11.53
N VAL A 10 40.26 1.28 -12.12
CA VAL A 10 41.29 2.03 -11.38
C VAL A 10 40.80 3.43 -11.00
N ASP A 11 39.87 4.00 -11.76
CA ASP A 11 39.42 5.40 -11.65
C ASP A 11 37.99 5.52 -11.06
N ASP A 12 37.53 4.51 -10.31
CA ASP A 12 36.27 4.54 -9.55
C ASP A 12 36.55 4.92 -8.09
N PRO A 13 36.65 6.23 -7.76
CA PRO A 13 36.83 6.66 -6.39
C PRO A 13 35.62 6.22 -5.57
N THR A 14 35.86 5.50 -4.47
CA THR A 14 34.78 5.17 -3.53
C THR A 14 34.13 6.48 -3.07
N PRO A 15 32.84 6.70 -3.34
CA PRO A 15 32.21 7.96 -3.05
C PRO A 15 32.27 8.24 -1.55
N GLU A 16 32.54 9.48 -1.17
CA GLU A 16 32.57 9.85 0.23
C GLU A 16 31.16 9.65 0.82
N PRO A 17 31.02 9.28 2.12
CA PRO A 17 29.72 8.99 2.73
C PRO A 17 28.68 10.11 2.57
N THR A 18 29.12 11.34 2.30
CA THR A 18 28.29 12.53 2.12
C THR A 18 27.89 12.84 0.68
N GLU A 19 28.36 12.08 -0.31
CA GLU A 19 28.04 12.28 -1.72
C GLU A 19 26.70 11.67 -2.13
N VAL A 20 26.22 10.66 -1.40
CA VAL A 20 24.90 10.05 -1.63
C VAL A 20 23.82 10.88 -0.93
N LYS A 21 23.62 12.12 -1.40
CA LYS A 21 22.50 12.95 -0.98
C LYS A 21 21.35 12.74 -1.96
N ALA A 22 20.26 12.15 -1.48
CA ALA A 22 19.01 12.14 -2.21
C ALA A 22 18.59 13.59 -2.45
N GLY A 23 18.69 14.03 -3.71
CA GLY A 23 18.27 15.38 -4.10
C GLY A 23 16.78 15.59 -3.79
N PRO A 24 16.30 16.85 -3.76
CA PRO A 24 14.89 17.15 -3.49
C PRO A 24 13.89 16.39 -4.37
N LEU A 25 14.30 16.05 -5.60
CA LEU A 25 13.52 15.22 -6.52
C LEU A 25 13.31 13.79 -5.99
N ALA A 26 14.37 13.14 -5.48
CA ALA A 26 14.28 11.79 -4.92
C ALA A 26 13.36 11.77 -3.69
N PHE A 27 13.43 12.81 -2.86
CA PHE A 27 12.50 13.00 -1.75
C PHE A 27 11.04 13.13 -2.22
N ALA A 28 10.78 13.92 -3.27
CA ALA A 28 9.44 14.07 -3.82
C ALA A 28 8.89 12.74 -4.37
N ILE A 29 9.71 11.94 -5.05
CA ILE A 29 9.33 10.61 -5.54
C ILE A 29 8.99 9.68 -4.36
N TRP A 30 9.77 9.71 -3.29
CA TRP A 30 9.53 8.89 -2.11
C TRP A 30 8.17 9.21 -1.46
N ILE A 31 7.86 10.50 -1.30
CA ILE A 31 6.55 10.94 -0.79
C ILE A 31 5.42 10.52 -1.73
N PHE A 32 5.61 10.68 -3.04
CA PHE A 32 4.61 10.26 -4.03
C PHE A 32 4.30 8.76 -3.94
N MET A 33 5.31 7.91 -3.74
CA MET A 33 5.10 6.47 -3.54
C MET A 33 4.24 6.17 -2.31
N ILE A 34 4.47 6.87 -1.20
CA ILE A 34 3.64 6.72 0.01
C ILE A 34 2.19 7.10 -0.28
N LEU A 35 1.98 8.26 -0.92
CA LEU A 35 0.64 8.72 -1.29
C LEU A 35 -0.06 7.74 -2.23
N ALA A 36 0.66 7.15 -3.17
CA ALA A 36 0.12 6.13 -4.07
C ALA A 36 -0.39 4.90 -3.28
N VAL A 37 0.40 4.39 -2.33
CA VAL A 37 0.00 3.25 -1.49
C VAL A 37 -1.23 3.61 -0.64
N VAL A 38 -1.25 4.80 -0.02
CA VAL A 38 -2.40 5.28 0.76
C VAL A 38 -3.65 5.38 -0.10
N ALA A 39 -3.53 5.93 -1.30
CA ALA A 39 -4.66 6.06 -2.24
C ALA A 39 -5.20 4.68 -2.63
N ILE A 40 -4.34 3.72 -2.96
CA ILE A 40 -4.75 2.35 -3.30
C ILE A 40 -5.49 1.70 -2.12
N GLY A 41 -4.93 1.78 -0.91
CA GLY A 41 -5.56 1.24 0.29
C GLY A 41 -6.93 1.88 0.56
N PHE A 42 -7.04 3.20 0.42
CA PHE A 42 -8.30 3.92 0.57
C PHE A 42 -9.36 3.47 -0.44
N PHE A 43 -9.00 3.36 -1.72
CA PHE A 43 -9.93 2.92 -2.76
C PHE A 43 -10.38 1.48 -2.53
N LEU A 44 -9.45 0.58 -2.18
CA LEU A 44 -9.78 -0.81 -1.88
C LEU A 44 -10.79 -0.92 -0.72
N VAL A 45 -10.49 -0.28 0.41
CA VAL A 45 -11.37 -0.30 1.60
C VAL A 45 -12.73 0.33 1.27
N ARG A 46 -12.76 1.42 0.49
CA ARG A 46 -14.01 2.07 0.09
C ARG A 46 -14.88 1.16 -0.78
N GLN A 47 -14.29 0.40 -1.70
CA GLN A 47 -15.03 -0.55 -2.53
C GLN A 47 -15.55 -1.74 -1.71
N LEU A 48 -14.72 -2.29 -0.80
CA LEU A 48 -15.16 -3.37 0.09
C LEU A 48 -16.33 -2.96 0.98
N ARG A 49 -16.29 -1.75 1.57
CA ARG A 49 -17.39 -1.23 2.39
C ARG A 49 -18.67 -1.02 1.58
N ARG A 50 -18.57 -0.59 0.32
CA ARG A 50 -19.73 -0.47 -0.56
C ARG A 50 -20.33 -1.83 -0.90
N ALA A 51 -19.49 -2.82 -1.19
CA ALA A 51 -19.97 -4.18 -1.46
C ALA A 51 -20.68 -4.77 -0.24
N GLN A 52 -20.14 -4.57 0.97
CA GLN A 52 -20.79 -4.96 2.23
C GLN A 52 -22.13 -4.25 2.43
N ALA A 53 -22.18 -2.92 2.27
CA ALA A 53 -23.42 -2.17 2.44
C ALA A 53 -24.51 -2.60 1.44
N ASN A 54 -24.13 -2.91 0.20
CA ASN A 54 -25.07 -3.42 -0.81
C ASN A 54 -25.56 -4.84 -0.48
N LYS A 55 -24.69 -5.67 0.11
CA LYS A 55 -25.07 -7.00 0.63
C LYS A 55 -26.04 -6.88 1.80
N ASP A 56 -25.73 -6.03 2.78
CA ASP A 56 -26.59 -5.77 3.94
C ASP A 56 -27.96 -5.23 3.52
N ALA A 57 -28.00 -4.43 2.46
CA ALA A 57 -29.23 -3.89 1.88
C ALA A 57 -30.05 -4.92 1.08
N GLY A 58 -29.66 -6.20 1.06
CA GLY A 58 -30.40 -7.28 0.40
C GLY A 58 -30.40 -7.21 -1.13
N MET A 59 -29.52 -6.41 -1.76
CA MET A 59 -29.50 -6.24 -3.23
C MET A 59 -29.08 -7.50 -4.00
N PHE A 60 -28.61 -8.55 -3.30
CA PHE A 60 -28.23 -9.84 -3.90
C PHE A 60 -29.24 -10.97 -3.62
N GLY A 61 -30.43 -10.66 -3.09
CA GLY A 61 -31.49 -11.65 -2.86
C GLY A 61 -31.43 -12.38 -1.51
N ASP A 62 -30.58 -11.92 -0.58
CA ASP A 62 -30.60 -12.32 0.83
C ASP A 62 -31.53 -11.38 1.64
N GLU A 63 -32.19 -11.91 2.68
CA GLU A 63 -32.92 -11.10 3.66
C GLU A 63 -31.96 -10.09 4.34
N PRO A 64 -32.37 -8.83 4.57
CA PRO A 64 -31.52 -7.83 5.21
C PRO A 64 -31.02 -8.30 6.59
N VAL A 65 -29.71 -8.32 6.80
CA VAL A 65 -29.14 -8.69 8.10
C VAL A 65 -29.29 -7.51 9.06
N ASP A 66 -30.16 -7.67 10.05
CA ASP A 66 -30.31 -6.71 11.15
C ASP A 66 -29.14 -6.84 12.15
N ARG A 67 -28.20 -5.89 12.11
CA ARG A 67 -27.06 -5.84 13.03
C ARG A 67 -27.43 -5.39 14.46
N SER A 68 -28.70 -5.03 14.71
CA SER A 68 -29.15 -4.66 16.06
C SER A 68 -29.48 -5.87 16.94
N ALA A 69 -29.62 -7.07 16.35
CA ALA A 69 -29.77 -8.32 17.09
C ALA A 69 -28.42 -8.74 17.71
N THR A 70 -28.19 -8.29 18.95
CA THR A 70 -27.10 -8.78 19.80
C THR A 70 -27.35 -10.28 20.07
N PRO A 71 -26.36 -11.18 19.92
CA PRO A 71 -26.57 -12.59 20.21
C PRO A 71 -26.75 -12.76 21.72
N SER A 72 -28.00 -12.91 22.16
CA SER A 72 -28.28 -13.37 23.52
C SER A 72 -27.85 -14.82 23.64
N ASP A 73 -27.10 -15.10 24.71
CA ASP A 73 -26.73 -16.43 25.21
C ASP A 73 -27.75 -17.51 24.84
N SER A 74 -27.27 -18.56 24.19
CA SER A 74 -27.86 -19.89 24.33
C SER A 74 -26.86 -20.74 25.11
N GLU A 75 -26.87 -20.54 26.43
CA GLU A 75 -26.66 -21.59 27.41
C GLU A 75 -27.58 -22.77 27.06
N ASP A 76 -27.01 -23.88 26.59
CA ASP A 76 -27.62 -25.19 26.75
C ASP A 76 -26.49 -26.23 26.90
N ARG A 77 -26.30 -26.69 28.14
CA ARG A 77 -25.29 -27.66 28.57
C ARG A 77 -25.96 -28.78 29.33
#